data_AF-A0A6J8AEP0-F1
#
_entry.id   AF-A0A6J8AEP0-F1
#
_cell.length_a   1.000
_cell.length_b   1.000
_cell.length_c   1.000
_cell.angle_alpha   90.00
_cell.angle_beta   90.00
_cell.angle_gamma   90.00
#
_symmetry.space_group_name_H-M   'P 1'
#
loop_
_entity.id
_entity.type
_entity.pdbx_description
1 polymer ?
#
loop_
_entity_poly.entity_id
_entity_poly.type
_entity_poly.pdbx_seq_one_letter_code
_entity_poly.pdbx_strand_id
1 'polypeptide(L)'
;MNQLGVNYTGTVSTTDTEQTCQGWSETYPHSHHQSEKLADQHNYCRNPDNEPFGPWCYTTDPDTRWEYCTVPFCDQNCRMDQQGKNYTGTVSKTRFGQTCQAWTSLAPYQHRFSVKMADHENYCQNPDNEEYGPWCYTTDPDTRWEFCDIPYCEGADNPGKLTFLRFSRHNDTLHLPIWNVKLS
;
A
#
# COMPACT_ATOMS: atom_id res chain seq x y z
N MET A 1 -1.44 -10.55 -7.75
CA MET A 1 -1.32 -9.45 -6.77
C MET A 1 -1.45 -8.14 -7.53
N ASN A 2 -2.43 -7.31 -7.17
CA ASN A 2 -2.85 -6.16 -7.98
C ASN A 2 -1.92 -4.96 -7.75
N GLN A 3 -0.79 -4.96 -8.46
CA GLN A 3 0.28 -3.94 -8.40
C GLN A 3 -0.09 -2.63 -9.11
N LEU A 4 -1.32 -2.51 -9.61
CA LEU A 4 -1.77 -1.37 -10.40
C LEU A 4 -2.22 -0.18 -9.54
N GLY A 5 -2.34 -0.32 -8.22
CA GLY A 5 -2.79 0.78 -7.37
C GLY A 5 -4.23 1.23 -7.64
N VAL A 6 -5.09 0.35 -8.16
CA VAL A 6 -6.52 0.64 -8.44
C VAL A 6 -7.32 1.02 -7.19
N ASN A 7 -6.88 0.53 -6.03
CA ASN A 7 -7.46 0.82 -4.72
C ASN A 7 -6.61 1.81 -3.92
N TYR A 8 -5.67 2.52 -4.57
CA TYR A 8 -4.86 3.52 -3.88
C TYR A 8 -5.74 4.71 -3.46
N THR A 9 -5.81 4.95 -2.16
CA THR A 9 -6.61 6.02 -1.53
C THR A 9 -5.77 7.08 -0.84
N GLY A 10 -4.44 7.07 -1.05
CA GLY A 10 -3.53 8.05 -0.45
C GLY A 10 -3.69 9.46 -1.02
N THR A 11 -2.90 10.39 -0.48
CA THR A 11 -3.03 11.84 -0.71
C THR A 11 -1.92 12.45 -1.56
N VAL A 12 -1.12 11.64 -2.27
CA VAL A 12 -0.14 12.15 -3.23
C VAL A 12 -0.87 12.96 -4.30
N SER A 13 -0.42 14.19 -4.54
CA SER A 13 -1.05 15.17 -5.43
C SER A 13 -0.07 15.81 -6.41
N THR A 14 1.08 15.15 -6.63
CA THR A 14 2.12 15.55 -7.59
C THR A 14 2.55 14.36 -8.43
N THR A 15 2.96 14.63 -9.67
CA THR A 15 3.42 13.62 -10.64
C THR A 15 4.87 13.17 -10.38
N ASP A 16 5.37 12.19 -11.14
CA ASP A 16 6.77 11.73 -11.05
C ASP A 16 7.78 12.83 -11.39
N THR A 17 7.43 13.72 -12.31
CA THR A 17 8.24 14.92 -12.62
C THR A 17 7.88 16.14 -11.78
N GLU A 18 7.23 15.93 -10.62
CA GLU A 18 6.91 16.95 -9.61
C GLU A 18 5.89 18.02 -10.08
N GLN A 19 5.06 17.71 -11.08
CA GLN A 19 3.99 18.62 -11.51
C GLN A 19 2.79 18.51 -10.57
N THR A 20 2.16 19.65 -10.28
CA THR A 20 0.93 19.67 -9.47
C THR A 20 -0.22 19.04 -10.24
N CYS A 21 -0.98 18.16 -9.57
CA CYS A 21 -2.18 17.58 -10.15
C CYS A 21 -3.32 18.60 -10.24
N GLN A 22 -4.05 18.58 -11.35
CA GLN A 22 -5.36 19.23 -11.50
C GLN A 22 -6.41 18.48 -10.66
N GLY A 23 -7.33 19.24 -10.05
CA GLY A 23 -8.45 18.65 -9.30
C GLY A 23 -9.37 17.84 -10.22
N TRP A 24 -9.81 16.66 -9.77
CA TRP A 24 -10.74 15.81 -10.52
C TRP A 24 -12.12 16.46 -10.73
N SER A 25 -12.48 17.45 -9.93
CA SER A 25 -13.68 18.27 -10.11
C SER A 25 -13.48 19.44 -11.10
N GLU A 26 -12.24 19.74 -11.47
CA GLU A 26 -11.90 20.85 -12.36
C GLU A 26 -11.90 20.40 -13.82
N THR A 27 -12.15 21.33 -14.74
CA THR A 27 -12.15 21.07 -16.18
C THR A 27 -11.10 21.90 -16.94
N TYR A 28 -10.22 22.59 -16.22
CA TYR A 28 -9.15 23.43 -16.74
C TYR A 28 -7.84 23.17 -15.96
N PRO A 29 -6.67 23.13 -16.63
CA PRO A 29 -6.45 23.30 -18.07
C PRO A 29 -6.96 22.14 -18.94
N HIS A 30 -7.13 20.94 -18.36
CA HIS A 30 -7.53 19.75 -19.10
C HIS A 30 -8.97 19.37 -18.84
N SER A 31 -9.83 19.50 -19.84
CA SER A 31 -11.20 18.97 -19.76
C SER A 31 -11.19 17.44 -19.77
N HIS A 32 -11.97 16.82 -18.88
CA HIS A 32 -12.09 15.37 -18.71
C HIS A 32 -13.41 14.94 -18.06
N HIS A 33 -13.76 13.66 -18.17
CA HIS A 33 -15.02 13.10 -17.68
C HIS A 33 -14.94 12.45 -16.29
N GLN A 34 -13.76 12.47 -15.64
CA GLN A 34 -13.56 11.80 -14.35
C GLN A 34 -14.25 12.50 -13.18
N SER A 35 -14.75 13.73 -13.37
CA SER A 35 -15.47 14.49 -12.35
C SER A 35 -16.71 13.78 -11.80
N GLU A 36 -17.32 12.90 -12.58
CA GLU A 36 -18.49 12.14 -12.10
C GLU A 36 -18.11 11.08 -11.06
N LYS A 37 -16.92 10.50 -11.17
CA LYS A 37 -16.46 9.38 -10.33
C LYS A 37 -15.52 9.81 -9.21
N LEU A 38 -14.76 10.88 -9.42
CA LEU A 38 -13.63 11.27 -8.56
C LEU A 38 -13.71 12.71 -8.04
N ALA A 39 -14.85 13.41 -8.17
CA ALA A 39 -14.95 14.82 -7.74
C ALA A 39 -14.57 15.06 -6.27
N ASP A 40 -14.79 14.08 -5.39
CA ASP A 40 -14.45 14.17 -3.96
C ASP A 40 -13.01 13.73 -3.64
N GLN A 41 -12.24 13.28 -4.64
CA GLN A 41 -10.87 12.81 -4.48
C GLN A 41 -9.83 13.93 -4.61
N HIS A 42 -10.26 15.20 -4.52
CA HIS A 42 -9.42 16.39 -4.66
C HIS A 42 -8.59 16.34 -5.96
N ASN A 43 -7.29 16.51 -5.87
CA ASN A 43 -6.33 16.30 -6.96
C ASN A 43 -5.40 15.12 -6.67
N TYR A 44 -5.82 14.17 -5.83
CA TYR A 44 -4.98 13.05 -5.45
C TYR A 44 -4.86 12.03 -6.58
N CYS A 45 -3.68 11.44 -6.74
CA CYS A 45 -3.40 10.45 -7.77
C CYS A 45 -4.29 9.22 -7.63
N ARG A 46 -4.89 8.75 -8.73
CA ARG A 46 -5.80 7.60 -8.76
C ARG A 46 -5.53 6.74 -10.00
N ASN A 47 -5.98 5.49 -9.96
CA ASN A 47 -5.96 4.61 -11.13
C ASN A 47 -7.39 4.11 -11.46
N PRO A 48 -8.26 4.97 -12.01
CA PRO A 48 -9.67 4.64 -12.24
C PRO A 48 -9.92 3.70 -13.43
N ASP A 49 -8.92 3.55 -14.31
CA ASP A 49 -8.96 2.92 -15.63
C ASP A 49 -8.01 1.72 -15.76
N ASN A 50 -7.44 1.25 -14.63
CA ASN A 50 -6.52 0.11 -14.55
C ASN A 50 -5.25 0.31 -15.39
N GLU A 51 -4.74 1.54 -15.43
CA GLU A 51 -3.47 1.87 -16.06
C GLU A 51 -2.35 0.93 -15.55
N PRO A 52 -1.56 0.34 -16.46
CA PRO A 52 -0.61 -0.72 -16.13
C PRO A 52 0.54 -0.23 -15.24
N PHE A 53 0.78 1.08 -15.20
CA PHE A 53 1.91 1.70 -14.50
C PHE A 53 1.51 2.46 -13.24
N GLY A 54 0.27 2.30 -12.78
CA GLY A 54 -0.15 2.77 -11.48
C GLY A 54 -0.99 4.05 -11.50
N PRO A 55 -1.17 4.69 -10.33
CA PRO A 55 -1.93 5.92 -10.21
C PRO A 55 -1.34 7.07 -11.02
N TRP A 56 -2.22 7.90 -11.54
CA TRP A 56 -1.90 9.08 -12.35
C TRP A 56 -2.84 10.22 -11.98
N CYS A 57 -2.57 11.41 -12.52
CA CYS A 57 -3.46 12.55 -12.46
C CYS A 57 -3.36 13.42 -13.73
N TYR A 58 -4.38 14.23 -14.01
CA TYR A 58 -4.23 15.36 -14.92
C TYR A 58 -3.30 16.40 -14.27
N THR A 59 -2.49 17.10 -15.05
CA THR A 59 -1.55 18.09 -14.49
C THR A 59 -2.11 19.50 -14.58
N THR A 60 -1.54 20.44 -13.83
CA THR A 60 -1.85 21.87 -14.00
C THR A 60 -1.08 22.54 -15.14
N ASP A 61 -0.16 21.84 -15.80
CA ASP A 61 0.57 22.31 -16.98
C ASP A 61 -0.29 22.13 -18.24
N PRO A 62 -0.62 23.19 -19.00
CA PRO A 62 -1.37 23.10 -20.25
C PRO A 62 -0.71 22.22 -21.32
N ASP A 63 0.60 22.06 -21.30
CA ASP A 63 1.34 21.28 -22.30
C ASP A 63 1.40 19.79 -21.94
N THR A 64 1.24 19.44 -20.66
CA THR A 64 1.26 18.07 -20.16
C THR A 64 -0.12 17.64 -19.68
N ARG A 65 -0.89 16.94 -20.52
CA ARG A 65 -2.28 16.55 -20.19
C ARG A 65 -2.41 15.75 -18.90
N TRP A 66 -1.59 14.72 -18.73
CA TRP A 66 -1.61 13.83 -17.57
C TRP A 66 -0.26 13.15 -17.42
N GLU A 67 0.00 12.65 -16.23
CA GLU A 67 1.23 11.92 -15.94
C GLU A 67 1.02 10.94 -14.79
N TYR A 68 1.87 9.91 -14.73
CA TYR A 68 1.89 9.00 -13.59
C TYR A 68 2.38 9.71 -12.34
N CYS A 69 1.91 9.20 -11.21
CA CYS A 69 2.33 9.65 -9.91
C CYS A 69 3.19 8.61 -9.23
N THR A 70 4.07 9.13 -8.40
CA THR A 70 5.00 8.32 -7.66
C THR A 70 4.42 8.08 -6.27
N VAL A 71 3.58 7.06 -6.18
CA VAL A 71 2.88 6.72 -4.94
C VAL A 71 3.69 5.72 -4.09
N PRO A 72 3.57 5.76 -2.75
CA PRO A 72 4.12 4.72 -1.90
C PRO A 72 3.58 3.35 -2.30
N PHE A 73 4.49 2.40 -2.50
CA PHE A 73 4.12 1.00 -2.63
C PHE A 73 3.92 0.43 -1.23
N CYS A 74 2.76 -0.17 -0.98
CA CYS A 74 2.67 -1.10 0.14
C CYS A 74 3.37 -2.37 -0.31
N ASP A 75 4.62 -2.58 0.09
CA ASP A 75 5.11 -3.96 0.18
C ASP A 75 4.07 -4.70 1.02
N GLN A 76 3.48 -5.76 0.49
CA GLN A 76 2.41 -6.42 1.22
C GLN A 76 2.92 -6.83 2.60
N ASN A 77 4.22 -7.08 2.77
CA ASN A 77 4.83 -7.45 4.04
C ASN A 77 5.38 -6.28 4.88
N CYS A 78 4.82 -5.07 4.79
CA CYS A 78 5.18 -3.95 5.66
C CYS A 78 3.98 -3.25 6.32
N ARG A 79 4.18 -2.60 7.47
CA ARG A 79 3.15 -1.83 8.20
C ARG A 79 3.35 -0.32 8.07
N MET A 80 2.26 0.43 7.97
CA MET A 80 2.29 1.90 7.82
C MET A 80 2.40 2.65 9.15
N ASP A 81 2.06 2.00 10.25
CA ASP A 81 2.12 2.56 11.61
C ASP A 81 2.45 1.43 12.59
N GLN A 82 2.70 1.79 13.86
CA GLN A 82 3.08 0.84 14.91
C GLN A 82 2.02 -0.25 15.11
N GLN A 83 0.73 0.08 14.98
CA GLN A 83 -0.36 -0.85 15.23
C GLN A 83 -0.53 -1.81 14.05
N GLY A 84 -0.25 -1.39 12.83
CA GLY A 84 -0.39 -2.21 11.63
C GLY A 84 -1.83 -2.71 11.42
N LYS A 85 -2.85 -1.92 11.80
CA LYS A 85 -4.27 -2.34 11.68
C LYS A 85 -4.70 -2.65 10.25
N ASN A 86 -4.10 -1.95 9.30
CA ASN A 86 -4.37 -2.11 7.87
C ASN A 86 -3.28 -2.94 7.18
N TYR A 87 -2.50 -3.70 7.95
CA TYR A 87 -1.49 -4.60 7.41
C TYR A 87 -2.18 -5.74 6.64
N THR A 88 -1.93 -5.81 5.33
CA THR A 88 -2.55 -6.81 4.43
C THR A 88 -1.54 -7.85 3.93
N GLY A 89 -0.44 -8.02 4.67
CA GLY A 89 0.64 -8.91 4.27
C GLY A 89 0.46 -10.36 4.63
N THR A 90 1.50 -11.11 4.29
CA THR A 90 1.52 -12.58 4.30
C THR A 90 2.55 -13.16 5.27
N VAL A 91 3.19 -12.31 6.10
CA VAL A 91 4.03 -12.78 7.20
C VAL A 91 3.22 -13.73 8.08
N SER A 92 3.69 -14.96 8.24
CA SER A 92 3.03 -16.07 8.96
C SER A 92 3.95 -16.69 10.03
N LYS A 93 4.97 -15.95 10.43
CA LYS A 93 5.87 -16.30 11.53
C LYS A 93 5.99 -15.15 12.52
N THR A 94 6.12 -15.51 13.78
CA THR A 94 6.31 -14.56 14.87
C THR A 94 7.73 -14.00 14.88
N ARG A 95 7.99 -13.00 15.72
CA ARG A 95 9.31 -12.37 15.91
C ARG A 95 10.44 -13.35 16.25
N PHE A 96 10.13 -14.49 16.89
CA PHE A 96 11.10 -15.53 17.20
C PHE A 96 10.97 -16.76 16.29
N GLY A 97 10.23 -16.62 15.18
CA GLY A 97 10.16 -17.63 14.12
C GLY A 97 9.15 -18.75 14.36
N GLN A 98 8.26 -18.61 15.35
CA GLN A 98 7.19 -19.59 15.58
C GLN A 98 6.18 -19.52 14.46
N THR A 99 5.65 -20.68 14.05
CA THR A 99 4.65 -20.72 12.98
C THR A 99 3.31 -20.25 13.51
N CYS A 100 2.64 -19.36 12.76
CA CYS A 100 1.30 -18.92 13.11
C CYS A 100 0.27 -20.04 12.91
N GLN A 101 -0.63 -20.19 13.88
CA GLN A 101 -1.86 -20.96 13.76
C GLN A 101 -2.81 -20.26 12.78
N ALA A 102 -3.45 -21.03 11.90
CA ALA A 102 -4.49 -20.49 11.02
C ALA A 102 -5.64 -19.88 11.82
N TRP A 103 -6.10 -18.70 11.43
CA TRP A 103 -7.20 -18.03 12.14
C TRP A 103 -8.48 -18.85 12.13
N THR A 104 -8.73 -19.63 11.09
CA THR A 104 -9.89 -20.53 11.04
C THR A 104 -9.73 -21.78 11.91
N SER A 105 -8.51 -22.11 12.35
CA SER A 105 -8.23 -23.22 13.26
C SER A 105 -8.52 -22.84 14.71
N LEU A 106 -9.12 -23.77 15.46
CA LEU A 106 -9.33 -23.65 16.90
C LEU A 106 -8.34 -24.51 17.71
N ALA A 107 -7.28 -25.01 17.06
CA ALA A 107 -6.22 -25.81 17.65
C ALA A 107 -4.82 -25.30 17.22
N PRO A 108 -3.82 -25.31 18.13
CA PRO A 108 -3.91 -25.70 19.54
C PRO A 108 -4.73 -24.73 20.41
N TYR A 109 -4.96 -23.50 19.97
CA TYR A 109 -5.63 -22.48 20.78
C TYR A 109 -7.00 -22.09 20.22
N GLN A 110 -8.03 -22.27 21.04
CA GLN A 110 -9.37 -21.75 20.74
C GLN A 110 -9.40 -20.22 20.88
N HIS A 111 -10.11 -19.55 19.99
CA HIS A 111 -10.26 -18.10 19.99
C HIS A 111 -11.50 -17.60 19.23
N ARG A 112 -11.84 -16.32 19.41
CA ARG A 112 -13.05 -15.68 18.85
C ARG A 112 -12.92 -15.18 17.41
N PHE A 113 -11.71 -15.13 16.87
CA PHE A 113 -11.43 -14.49 15.58
C PHE A 113 -11.65 -15.38 14.34
N SER A 114 -12.06 -16.64 14.50
CA SER A 114 -12.13 -17.62 13.39
C SER A 114 -13.05 -17.22 12.25
N VAL A 115 -14.15 -16.53 12.56
CA VAL A 115 -15.06 -15.99 11.54
C VAL A 115 -14.56 -14.64 11.02
N LYS A 116 -14.08 -13.76 11.91
CA LYS A 116 -13.65 -12.39 11.55
C LYS A 116 -12.44 -12.37 10.63
N MET A 117 -11.55 -13.37 10.74
CA MET A 117 -10.27 -13.44 10.03
C MET A 117 -10.21 -14.62 9.05
N ALA A 118 -11.36 -15.06 8.52
CA ALA A 118 -11.45 -16.26 7.67
C ALA A 118 -10.67 -16.14 6.35
N ASP A 119 -10.45 -14.92 5.88
CA ASP A 119 -9.74 -14.54 4.66
C ASP A 119 -8.24 -14.24 4.87
N HIS A 120 -7.74 -14.33 6.11
CA HIS A 120 -6.37 -13.94 6.47
C HIS A 120 -5.44 -15.15 6.71
N GLU A 121 -5.83 -16.35 6.27
CA GLU A 121 -5.08 -17.61 6.43
C GLU A 121 -4.48 -17.78 7.83
N ASN A 122 -3.15 -17.82 7.96
CA ASN A 122 -2.41 -17.74 9.22
C ASN A 122 -1.50 -16.50 9.28
N TYR A 123 -1.82 -15.47 8.50
CA TYR A 123 -1.00 -14.26 8.43
C TYR A 123 -1.16 -13.42 9.69
N CYS A 124 -0.09 -12.75 10.10
CA CYS A 124 -0.09 -11.85 11.26
C CYS A 124 -1.09 -10.71 11.05
N GLN A 125 -1.93 -10.44 12.05
CA GLN A 125 -2.99 -9.44 11.98
C GLN A 125 -3.12 -8.69 13.30
N ASN A 126 -3.79 -7.53 13.28
CA ASN A 126 -4.15 -6.80 14.49
C ASN A 126 -5.68 -6.60 14.57
N PRO A 127 -6.45 -7.66 14.88
CA PRO A 127 -7.91 -7.60 14.86
C PRO A 127 -8.53 -6.91 16.09
N ASP A 128 -7.74 -6.60 17.11
CA ASP A 128 -8.20 -6.17 18.43
C ASP A 128 -7.57 -4.88 18.96
N ASN A 129 -6.90 -4.11 18.08
CA ASN A 129 -6.27 -2.83 18.40
C ASN A 129 -5.10 -2.95 19.37
N GLU A 130 -4.33 -4.03 19.27
CA GLU A 130 -3.08 -4.20 19.99
C GLU A 130 -2.11 -3.06 19.67
N GLU A 131 -1.42 -2.54 20.70
CA GLU A 131 -0.67 -1.29 20.62
C GLU A 131 0.66 -1.45 19.87
N TYR A 132 1.26 -2.64 19.93
CA TYR A 132 2.64 -2.89 19.50
C TYR A 132 2.77 -3.56 18.12
N GLY A 133 1.65 -3.88 17.49
CA GLY A 133 1.61 -4.31 16.10
C GLY A 133 0.88 -5.63 15.88
N PRO A 134 0.94 -6.15 14.63
CA PRO A 134 0.27 -7.39 14.28
C PRO A 134 0.89 -8.59 14.98
N TRP A 135 0.03 -9.55 15.30
CA TRP A 135 0.35 -10.75 16.04
C TRP A 135 -0.40 -11.95 15.44
N CYS A 136 -0.08 -13.15 15.90
CA CYS A 136 -0.85 -14.35 15.57
C CYS A 136 -0.88 -15.32 16.77
N TYR A 137 -1.87 -16.20 16.82
CA TYR A 137 -1.76 -17.41 17.63
C TYR A 137 -0.64 -18.28 17.07
N THR A 138 0.07 -19.03 17.90
CA THR A 138 1.16 -19.89 17.42
C THR A 138 0.74 -21.36 17.38
N THR A 139 1.48 -22.18 16.63
CA THR A 139 1.35 -23.64 16.67
C THR A 139 2.12 -24.28 17.83
N ASP A 140 2.93 -23.52 18.55
CA ASP A 140 3.69 -23.98 19.72
C ASP A 140 2.76 -24.08 20.93
N PRO A 141 2.67 -25.23 21.64
CA PRO A 141 1.83 -25.40 22.81
C PRO A 141 2.23 -24.54 24.03
N ASP A 142 3.46 -24.03 24.08
CA ASP A 142 3.96 -23.21 25.19
C ASP A 142 3.76 -21.70 24.95
N THR A 143 3.48 -21.29 23.69
CA THR A 143 3.27 -19.89 23.34
C THR A 143 1.90 -19.67 22.71
N ARG A 144 0.94 -19.19 23.51
CA ARG A 144 -0.43 -18.95 23.02
C ARG A 144 -0.50 -18.04 21.79
N TRP A 145 0.19 -16.91 21.85
CA TRP A 145 0.25 -15.91 20.79
C TRP A 145 1.54 -15.12 20.93
N GLU A 146 1.99 -14.52 19.84
CA GLU A 146 3.17 -13.67 19.85
C GLU A 146 3.12 -12.62 18.73
N PHE A 147 3.80 -11.50 18.95
CA PHE A 147 4.00 -10.46 17.95
C PHE A 147 4.79 -10.94 16.74
N CYS A 148 4.45 -10.43 15.58
CA CYS A 148 5.24 -10.62 14.37
C CYS A 148 6.21 -9.47 14.16
N ASP A 149 7.37 -9.78 13.60
CA ASP A 149 8.35 -8.77 13.22
C ASP A 149 8.06 -8.28 11.80
N ILE A 150 7.14 -7.31 11.70
CA ILE A 150 6.74 -6.72 10.42
C ILE A 150 7.45 -5.37 10.28
N PRO A 151 8.27 -5.19 9.24
CA PRO A 151 8.96 -3.93 9.01
C PRO A 151 7.97 -2.81 8.70
N TYR A 152 8.36 -1.58 9.01
CA TYR A 152 7.63 -0.42 8.52
C TYR A 152 7.79 -0.29 7.01
N CYS A 153 6.74 0.17 6.34
CA CYS A 153 6.82 0.49 4.93
C CYS A 153 7.82 1.63 4.71
N GLU A 154 8.52 1.60 3.58
CA GLU A 154 9.37 2.72 3.20
C GLU A 154 8.51 4.00 3.10
N GLY A 155 8.92 5.05 3.80
CA GLY A 155 8.14 6.29 3.96
C GLY A 155 7.26 6.39 5.20
N ALA A 156 7.02 5.30 5.94
CA ALA A 156 6.22 5.34 7.18
C ALA A 156 7.00 5.95 8.37
N ASP A 157 8.31 5.69 8.46
CA ASP A 157 9.18 6.22 9.53
C ASP A 157 10.21 7.25 9.04
N ASN A 158 10.23 7.57 7.73
CA ASN A 158 11.18 8.53 7.17
C ASN A 158 10.70 9.05 5.80
N PRO A 159 10.25 10.32 5.70
CA PRO A 159 9.86 10.91 4.41
C PRO A 159 11.02 11.04 3.40
N GLY A 160 12.26 10.83 3.83
CA GLY A 160 13.46 10.94 2.99
C GLY A 160 13.94 9.66 2.32
N LYS A 161 13.25 8.53 2.49
CA LYS A 161 13.66 7.24 1.90
C LYS A 161 12.46 6.50 1.32
N LEU A 162 11.83 7.14 0.34
CA LEU A 162 10.74 6.58 -0.43
C LEU A 162 11.35 5.78 -1.58
N THR A 163 11.23 4.44 -1.59
CA THR A 163 11.31 3.71 -2.86
C THR A 163 10.05 4.00 -3.64
N PHE A 164 10.29 4.66 -4.75
CA PHE A 164 9.31 5.13 -5.69
C PHE A 164 9.32 4.21 -6.89
N LEU A 165 8.16 3.75 -7.34
CA LEU A 165 8.05 3.23 -8.71
C LEU A 165 8.18 4.43 -9.65
N ARG A 166 9.41 4.74 -10.06
CA ARG A 166 9.65 5.66 -11.18
C ARG A 166 9.32 4.93 -12.47
N PHE A 167 8.11 5.10 -12.96
CA PHE A 167 7.80 4.78 -14.34
C PHE A 167 8.11 6.01 -15.20
N SER A 168 9.40 6.28 -15.41
CA SER A 168 9.80 7.39 -16.27
C SER A 168 9.42 7.06 -17.71
N ARG A 169 8.43 7.77 -18.25
CA ARG A 169 8.15 7.80 -19.68
C ARG A 169 9.15 8.75 -20.32
N HIS A 170 10.33 8.26 -20.68
CA HIS A 170 11.17 8.96 -21.65
C HIS A 170 11.29 8.08 -22.88
N ASN A 171 10.49 8.44 -23.89
CA ASN A 171 10.67 8.09 -25.30
C ASN A 171 10.63 6.58 -25.62
N ASP A 172 9.42 6.03 -25.75
CA ASP A 172 9.10 4.76 -26.46
C ASP A 172 10.07 3.57 -26.26
N THR A 173 10.70 3.45 -25.08
CA THR A 173 11.54 2.28 -24.76
C THR A 173 11.33 1.84 -23.31
N LEU A 174 11.07 0.54 -23.16
CA LEU A 174 10.97 -0.19 -21.91
C LEU A 174 12.31 -0.12 -21.16
N HIS A 175 12.31 0.51 -19.99
CA HIS A 175 13.27 0.18 -18.95
C HIS A 175 12.53 -0.50 -17.79
N LEU A 176 12.92 -1.75 -17.53
CA LEU A 176 12.57 -2.47 -16.30
C LEU A 176 12.92 -1.61 -15.07
N PRO A 177 12.28 -1.84 -13.91
CA PRO A 177 12.55 -1.08 -12.69
C PRO A 177 14.06 -1.05 -12.40
N ILE A 178 14.65 0.15 -12.44
CA ILE A 178 16.04 0.35 -12.03
C ILE A 178 16.02 0.43 -10.50
N TRP A 179 16.28 -0.70 -9.86
CA TRP A 179 16.53 -0.81 -8.43
C TRP A 179 17.85 -0.14 -8.06
N ASN A 180 17.99 1.18 -8.16
CA ASN A 180 19.10 1.92 -7.56
C ASN A 180 18.89 3.42 -7.72
N VAL A 181 18.40 4.08 -6.67
CA VAL A 181 19.01 5.35 -6.26
C VAL A 181 19.03 5.38 -4.72
N LYS A 182 20.19 5.09 -4.14
CA LYS A 182 20.52 5.61 -2.80
C LYS A 182 20.92 7.06 -3.00
N LEU A 183 20.11 8.00 -2.52
CA LEU A 183 20.58 9.36 -2.25
C LEU A 183 20.99 9.40 -0.77
N SER A 184 22.22 9.86 -0.56
CA SER A 184 22.94 10.02 0.71
C SER A 184 22.28 11.02 1.65
#